data_AF-A0A174KW84-F1
#
_entry.id   AF-A0A174KW84-F1
#
_cell.length_a   1.000
_cell.length_b   1.000
_cell.length_c   1.000
_cell.angle_alpha   90.00
_cell.angle_beta   90.00
_cell.angle_gamma   90.00
#
_symmetry.space_group_name_H-M   'P 1'
#
loop_
_entity.id
_entity.type
_entity.pdbx_description
1 polymer ?
#
loop_
_entity_poly.entity_id
_entity_poly.type
_entity_poly.pdbx_seq_one_letter_code
_entity_poly.pdbx_strand_id
1 'polypeptide(L)'
;MSTTELEMKIRELRQLQQLIEEAQAEAEGIRDVIKAHMGEREELRAGEYKITWKPVTSSRLDAAALRKALPEVAACFTRTSTARRFCVA
;
A
#
# COMPACT_ATOMS: atom_id res chain seq x y z
N MET A 1 21.55 8.38 -23.02
CA MET A 1 21.79 7.28 -22.07
C MET A 1 22.03 6.02 -22.88
N SER A 2 23.16 5.36 -22.70
CA SER A 2 23.46 4.07 -23.35
C SER A 2 22.76 2.92 -22.64
N THR A 3 22.70 1.75 -23.28
CA THR A 3 22.17 0.53 -22.67
C THR A 3 22.90 0.16 -21.38
N THR A 4 24.22 0.36 -21.34
CA THR A 4 25.06 0.13 -20.15
C THR A 4 24.72 1.10 -19.02
N GLU A 5 24.51 2.38 -19.31
CA GLU A 5 24.09 3.37 -18.32
C GLU A 5 22.71 3.08 -17.75
N LEU A 6 21.78 2.62 -18.59
CA LEU A 6 20.45 2.20 -18.15
C LEU A 6 20.51 0.98 -17.23
N GLU A 7 21.35 0.00 -17.55
CA GLU A 7 21.57 -1.19 -16.72
C GLU A 7 22.14 -0.81 -15.35
N MET A 8 23.13 0.09 -15.29
CA MET A 8 23.67 0.59 -14.03
C MET A 8 22.59 1.26 -13.17
N LYS A 9 21.74 2.09 -13.77
CA LYS A 9 20.63 2.75 -13.06
C LYS A 9 19.56 1.78 -12.57
N ILE A 10 19.26 0.74 -13.34
CA ILE A 10 18.32 -0.31 -12.93
C ILE A 10 18.89 -1.09 -11.72
N ARG A 11 20.18 -1.43 -11.74
CA ARG A 11 20.84 -2.10 -10.61
C ARG A 11 20.82 -1.24 -9.35
N GLU A 12 21.20 0.03 -9.48
CA GLU A 12 21.15 1.02 -8.39
C GLU A 12 19.74 1.14 -7.81
N LEU A 13 18.71 1.24 -8.67
CA LEU A 13 17.31 1.29 -8.25
C LEU A 13 16.89 0.04 -7.47
N ARG A 14 17.28 -1.16 -7.93
CA ARG A 14 16.95 -2.42 -7.23
C ARG A 14 17.59 -2.51 -5.86
N GLN A 15 18.84 -2.08 -5.74
CA GLN A 15 19.54 -2.04 -4.46
C GLN A 15 18.83 -1.11 -3.47
N LEU A 16 18.41 0.08 -3.92
CA LEU A 16 17.62 1.00 -3.09
C LEU A 16 16.26 0.41 -2.71
N GLN A 17 15.58 -0.27 -3.64
CA GLN A 17 14.30 -0.93 -3.35
C GLN A 17 14.45 -2.03 -2.29
N GLN A 18 15.51 -2.83 -2.36
CA GLN A 18 15.78 -3.87 -1.37
C GLN A 18 16.04 -3.28 0.02
N LEU A 19 16.83 -2.20 0.12
CA LEU A 19 17.08 -1.50 1.38
C LEU A 19 15.80 -0.90 1.97
N ILE A 20 14.92 -0.35 1.12
CA ILE A 20 13.62 0.19 1.55
C ILE A 20 12.73 -0.93 2.07
N GLU A 21 12.67 -2.07 1.39
CA GLU A 21 11.85 -3.21 1.79
C GLU A 21 12.30 -3.77 3.14
N GLU A 22 13.60 -3.91 3.36
CA GLU A 22 14.17 -4.32 4.64
C GLU A 22 13.81 -3.34 5.77
N ALA A 23 14.04 -2.05 5.57
CA ALA A 23 13.70 -1.02 6.54
C ALA A 23 12.18 -0.94 6.83
N GLN A 24 11.35 -1.19 5.81
CA GLN A 24 9.90 -1.27 5.98
C GLN A 24 9.48 -2.49 6.80
N ALA A 25 10.10 -3.65 6.56
CA ALA A 25 9.85 -4.86 7.35
C ALA A 25 10.24 -4.66 8.82
N GLU A 26 11.40 -4.04 9.08
CA GLU A 26 11.81 -3.66 10.43
C GLU A 26 10.82 -2.69 11.10
N ALA A 27 10.39 -1.67 10.37
CA ALA A 27 9.41 -0.72 10.86
C ALA A 27 8.07 -1.38 11.19
N GLU A 28 7.57 -2.30 10.35
CA GLU A 28 6.37 -3.09 10.66
C GLU A 28 6.57 -3.98 11.88
N GLY A 29 7.73 -4.60 12.06
CA GLY A 29 8.06 -5.36 13.27
C GLY A 29 7.93 -4.51 14.54
N ILE A 30 8.46 -3.28 14.52
CA ILE A 30 8.31 -2.33 15.65
C ILE A 30 6.84 -1.96 15.86
N ARG A 31 6.10 -1.69 14.77
CA ARG A 31 4.66 -1.37 14.85
C ARG A 31 3.87 -2.51 15.46
N ASP A 32 4.20 -3.76 15.14
CA ASP A 32 3.51 -4.93 15.68
C ASP A 32 3.81 -5.13 17.17
N VAL A 33 5.04 -4.85 17.62
CA VAL A 33 5.35 -4.80 19.06
C VAL A 33 4.50 -3.73 19.76
N ILE A 34 4.34 -2.54 19.16
CA ILE A 34 3.50 -1.47 19.72
C ILE A 34 2.02 -1.89 19.76
N LYS A 35 1.48 -2.49 18.69
CA LYS A 35 0.09 -2.99 18.66
C LYS A 35 -0.14 -4.09 19.69
N ALA A 36 0.81 -5.03 19.83
CA ALA A 36 0.75 -6.08 20.84
C ALA A 36 0.73 -5.50 22.26
N HIS A 37 1.48 -4.42 22.50
CA HIS A 37 1.44 -3.69 23.76
C HIS A 37 0.12 -2.93 23.98
N MET A 38 -0.50 -2.38 22.91
CA MET A 38 -1.80 -1.72 22.99
C MET A 38 -2.94 -2.71 23.33
N GLY A 39 -2.87 -3.96 22.84
CA GLY A 39 -3.91 -4.97 23.05
C GLY A 39 -5.26 -4.49 22.50
N GLU A 40 -6.29 -4.47 23.34
CA GLU A 40 -7.63 -3.99 22.98
C GLU A 40 -7.79 -2.46 23.10
N ARG A 41 -6.75 -1.74 23.54
CA ARG A 41 -6.85 -0.29 23.75
C ARG A 41 -6.75 0.44 22.42
N GLU A 42 -7.72 1.30 22.15
CA GLU A 42 -7.71 2.11 20.93
C GLU A 42 -6.81 3.34 21.01
N GLU A 43 -6.45 3.79 22.22
CA GLU A 43 -5.58 4.95 22.44
C GLU A 43 -4.53 4.66 23.53
N LEU A 44 -3.28 5.03 23.26
CA LEU A 44 -2.15 4.94 24.19
C LEU A 44 -1.37 6.27 24.14
N ARG A 45 -0.88 6.72 25.30
CA ARG A 45 0.09 7.82 25.38
C ARG A 45 1.42 7.28 25.89
N ALA A 46 2.49 7.58 25.18
CA ALA A 46 3.86 7.25 25.57
C ALA A 46 4.69 8.55 25.52
N GLY A 47 4.91 9.16 26.68
CA GLY A 47 5.52 10.51 26.75
C GLY A 47 4.69 11.53 25.98
N GLU A 48 5.32 12.15 24.97
CA GLU A 48 4.68 13.14 24.09
C GLU A 48 3.88 12.52 22.94
N TYR A 49 4.01 11.22 22.69
CA TYR A 49 3.39 10.55 21.56
C TYR A 49 1.99 10.05 21.90
N LYS A 50 1.01 10.42 21.06
CA LYS A 50 -0.34 9.83 21.06
C LYS A 50 -0.41 8.76 19.97
N ILE A 51 -0.62 7.52 20.38
CA ILE A 51 -0.84 6.38 19.49
C ILE A 51 -2.33 6.03 19.49
N THR A 52 -2.91 5.88 18.30
CA THR A 52 -4.31 5.45 18.14
C THR A 52 -4.41 4.28 17.17
N TRP A 53 -5.13 3.24 17.56
CA TRP A 53 -5.43 2.10 16.71
C TRP A 53 -6.94 1.85 16.76
N LYS A 54 -7.66 2.41 15.79
CA LYS A 54 -9.13 2.33 15.70
C LYS A 54 -9.53 1.45 14.52
N PRO A 55 -10.64 0.69 14.64
CA PRO A 55 -11.17 -0.07 13.52
C PRO A 55 -11.60 0.88 12.41
N VAL A 56 -11.09 0.67 11.20
CA VAL A 56 -11.50 1.42 10.01
C VAL A 56 -12.39 0.52 9.16
N THR A 57 -13.67 0.90 9.01
CA THR A 57 -14.59 0.22 8.11
C THR A 57 -14.55 0.90 6.75
N SER A 58 -13.94 0.26 5.75
CA SER A 58 -14.02 0.73 4.37
C SER A 58 -15.14 0.01 3.64
N SER A 59 -16.15 0.75 3.17
CA SER A 59 -17.15 0.23 2.24
C SER A 59 -16.68 0.45 0.81
N ARG A 60 -16.51 -0.62 0.03
CA ARG A 60 -16.19 -0.56 -1.40
C ARG A 60 -17.33 -1.19 -2.18
N LEU A 61 -17.67 -0.58 -3.32
CA LEU A 61 -18.64 -1.15 -4.24
C LEU A 61 -18.06 -2.43 -4.88
N ASP A 62 -18.78 -3.53 -4.77
CA ASP A 62 -18.45 -4.75 -5.52
C ASP A 62 -18.82 -4.56 -6.99
N ALA A 63 -17.87 -4.03 -7.76
CA ALA A 63 -18.04 -3.81 -9.18
C ALA A 63 -18.24 -5.12 -9.97
N ALA A 64 -17.78 -6.27 -9.47
CA ALA A 64 -17.96 -7.55 -10.13
C ALA A 64 -19.40 -8.05 -9.97
N ALA A 65 -19.94 -8.00 -8.75
CA ALA A 65 -21.34 -8.30 -8.49
C ALA A 65 -22.28 -7.34 -9.25
N LEU A 66 -21.94 -6.05 -9.30
CA LEU A 66 -22.71 -5.06 -10.06
C LEU A 66 -22.74 -5.40 -11.56
N ARG A 67 -21.59 -5.71 -12.17
CA ARG A 67 -21.52 -6.11 -13.60
C ARG A 67 -22.33 -7.37 -13.88
N LYS A 68 -22.37 -8.33 -12.94
CA LYS A 68 -23.13 -9.58 -13.08
C LYS A 68 -24.65 -9.35 -12.96
N ALA A 69 -25.07 -8.49 -12.04
CA ALA A 69 -26.49 -8.24 -11.78
C ALA A 69 -27.10 -7.19 -12.72
N LEU A 70 -26.36 -6.12 -13.03
CA LEU A 70 -26.81 -4.96 -13.79
C LEU A 70 -25.71 -4.46 -14.75
N PRO A 71 -25.47 -5.16 -15.87
CA PRO A 71 -24.39 -4.84 -16.80
C PRO A 71 -24.54 -3.45 -17.44
N GLU A 72 -25.77 -3.05 -17.80
CA GLU A 72 -26.05 -1.74 -18.40
C GLU A 72 -25.68 -0.58 -17.46
N VAL A 73 -26.08 -0.70 -16.19
CA VAL A 73 -25.72 0.29 -15.15
C VAL A 73 -24.20 0.30 -14.97
N ALA A 74 -23.57 -0.86 -14.86
CA ALA A 74 -22.12 -0.92 -14.74
C ALA A 74 -21.39 -0.26 -15.92
N ALA A 75 -21.91 -0.40 -17.15
CA ALA A 75 -21.36 0.24 -18.33
C ALA A 75 -21.49 1.77 -18.28
N CYS A 76 -22.66 2.30 -17.89
CA CYS A 76 -22.89 3.75 -17.78
C CYS A 76 -21.99 4.43 -16.74
N PHE A 77 -21.61 3.73 -15.67
CA PHE A 77 -20.88 4.31 -14.54
C PHE A 77 -19.40 3.89 -14.47
N THR A 78 -18.87 3.17 -15.47
CA THR A 78 -17.45 2.80 -15.54
C THR A 78 -16.65 3.86 -16.31
N ARG A 79 -15.62 4.45 -15.67
CA ARG A 79 -14.66 5.35 -16.33
C ARG A 79 -13.34 4.64 -16.56
N THR A 80 -12.89 4.56 -17.81
CA THR A 80 -11.56 4.06 -18.15
C THR A 80 -10.52 5.17 -18.03
N SER A 81 -9.45 4.92 -17.30
CA SER A 81 -8.28 5.80 -17.23
C SER A 81 -7.03 5.00 -17.58
N THR A 82 -6.25 5.50 -18.54
CA THR A 82 -5.00 4.85 -18.98
C THR A 82 -3.82 5.58 -18.37
N ALA A 83 -3.01 4.86 -17.59
CA ALA A 83 -1.76 5.36 -17.04
C ALA A 83 -0.59 4.48 -17.51
N ARG A 84 0.58 5.09 -17.71
CA ARG A 84 1.81 4.32 -17.94
C ARG A 84 2.37 3.91 -16.58
N ARG A 85 2.51 2.60 -16.36
CA ARG A 85 3.14 2.06 -15.16
C ARG A 85 4.63 1.87 -15.42
N PHE A 86 5.46 2.48 -14.58
CA PHE A 86 6.87 2.13 -14.50
C PHE A 86 7.02 0.86 -13.66
N CYS A 87 7.62 -0.17 -14.22
CA CYS A 87 7.85 -1.45 -13.55
C CYS A 87 9.21 -1.98 -14.00
N VAL A 88 9.99 -2.46 -13.02
CA VAL A 88 11.26 -3.14 -13.21
C VAL A 88 11.07 -4.50 -12.54
N ALA A 89 11.09 -5.58 -13.32
CA ALA A 89 10.87 -6.97 -12.86
C ALA A 89 12.19 -7.68 -12.62
#